data_AF-A0A194QAB2-F1
#
_entry.id   AF-A0A194QAB2-F1
#
_cell.length_a   1.000
_cell.length_b   1.000
_cell.length_c   1.000
_cell.angle_alpha   90.00
_cell.angle_beta   90.00
_cell.angle_gamma   90.00
#
_symmetry.space_group_name_H-M   'P 1'
#
loop_
_entity.id
_entity.type
_entity.pdbx_description
1 polymer ?
#
loop_
_entity_poly.entity_id
_entity_poly.type
_entity_poly.pdbx_seq_one_letter_code
_entity_poly.pdbx_strand_id
1 'polypeptide(L)'
;MTTLTISEVNLLDDNQFETVFENVIEHCKSAPVMIKNLRPFKNVNELCDAFQKYLDDINKEEKLAVLKSHPDLAGRLAQQGDLTPESKEEQRSAGLNDLTEEQKQIMDDRNKR
;
A
#
# COMPACT_ATOMS: atom_id res chain seq x y z
N MET A 1 13.96 2.19 -8.61
CA MET A 1 12.72 1.50 -9.02
C MET A 1 12.77 1.31 -10.52
N THR A 2 12.48 0.11 -11.01
CA THR A 2 12.42 -0.18 -12.44
C THR A 2 11.01 0.14 -12.93
N THR A 3 10.89 1.03 -13.91
CA THR A 3 9.59 1.33 -14.52
C THR A 3 9.22 0.24 -15.51
N LEU A 4 8.04 -0.38 -15.35
CA LEU A 4 7.50 -1.36 -16.28
C LEU A 4 6.39 -0.74 -17.13
N THR A 5 6.36 -1.10 -18.41
CA THR A 5 5.21 -0.86 -19.29
C THR A 5 4.10 -1.86 -19.00
N ILE A 6 2.85 -1.54 -19.39
CA ILE A 6 1.73 -2.46 -19.19
C ILE A 6 1.92 -3.78 -19.96
N SER A 7 2.59 -3.73 -21.11
CA SER A 7 2.94 -4.92 -21.89
C SER A 7 3.90 -5.83 -21.12
N GLU A 8 4.91 -5.26 -20.46
CA GLU A 8 5.83 -6.02 -19.61
C GLU A 8 5.13 -6.61 -18.39
N VAL A 9 4.23 -5.85 -17.74
CA VAL A 9 3.40 -6.33 -16.62
C VAL A 9 2.56 -7.55 -17.03
N ASN A 10 1.97 -7.53 -18.23
CA ASN A 10 1.19 -8.64 -18.76
C ASN A 10 2.03 -9.89 -19.05
N LEU A 11 3.35 -9.76 -19.19
CA LEU A 11 4.28 -10.85 -19.50
C LEU A 11 5.01 -11.40 -18.27
N LEU A 12 4.89 -10.76 -17.10
CA LEU A 12 5.45 -11.28 -15.85
C LEU A 12 4.91 -12.68 -15.59
N ASP A 13 5.75 -13.58 -15.07
CA ASP A 13 5.21 -14.79 -14.45
C ASP A 13 4.44 -14.45 -13.16
N ASP A 14 3.70 -15.43 -12.64
CA ASP A 14 2.87 -15.25 -11.46
C ASP A 14 3.64 -14.79 -10.22
N ASN A 15 4.83 -15.35 -9.98
CA ASN A 15 5.64 -15.02 -8.80
C ASN A 15 6.24 -13.62 -8.95
N GLN A 16 6.66 -13.26 -10.16
CA GLN A 16 7.14 -11.92 -10.47
C GLN A 16 6.04 -10.88 -10.29
N PHE A 17 4.82 -11.15 -10.79
CA PHE A 17 3.68 -10.25 -10.61
C PHE A 17 3.37 -10.04 -9.12
N GLU A 18 3.27 -11.13 -8.36
CA GLU A 18 3.01 -11.06 -6.91
C GLU A 18 4.09 -10.26 -6.20
N THR A 19 5.37 -10.52 -6.48
CA THR A 19 6.50 -9.81 -5.84
C THR A 19 6.50 -8.31 -6.19
N VAL A 20 6.23 -7.95 -7.45
CA VAL A 20 6.24 -6.56 -7.89
C VAL A 20 5.12 -5.75 -7.23
N PHE A 21 3.97 -6.38 -6.99
CA PHE A 21 2.76 -5.69 -6.50
C PHE A 21 2.37 -6.06 -5.06
N GLU A 22 3.24 -6.74 -4.30
CA GLU A 22 2.92 -7.29 -2.97
C GLU A 22 2.54 -6.24 -1.91
N ASN A 23 3.00 -4.99 -2.10
CA ASN A 23 2.78 -3.90 -1.16
C ASN A 23 2.05 -2.69 -1.79
N VAL A 24 1.32 -2.89 -2.89
CA VAL A 24 0.43 -1.84 -3.45
C VAL A 24 -0.67 -1.46 -2.46
N ILE A 25 -1.15 -2.44 -1.71
CA ILE A 25 -1.99 -2.23 -0.53
C ILE A 25 -1.15 -2.70 0.66
N GLU A 26 -0.87 -1.80 1.60
CA GLU A 26 0.06 -2.05 2.70
C GLU A 26 -0.26 -3.37 3.42
N HIS A 27 0.73 -4.26 3.46
CA HIS A 27 0.65 -5.58 4.09
C HIS A 27 -0.49 -6.50 3.57
N CYS A 28 -1.01 -6.26 2.37
CA CYS A 28 -2.11 -7.05 1.78
C CYS A 28 -1.65 -7.88 0.58
N LYS A 29 -0.87 -8.94 0.87
CA LYS A 29 -0.29 -9.82 -0.17
C LYS A 29 -1.32 -10.61 -0.97
N SER A 30 -2.56 -10.75 -0.48
CA SER A 30 -3.62 -11.47 -1.19
C SER A 30 -4.16 -10.74 -2.42
N ALA A 31 -4.04 -9.40 -2.47
CA ALA A 31 -4.53 -8.61 -3.59
C ALA A 31 -3.86 -8.97 -4.92
N PRO A 32 -2.51 -8.95 -5.07
CA PRO A 32 -1.88 -9.30 -6.34
C PRO A 32 -2.03 -10.78 -6.72
N VAL A 33 -2.14 -11.70 -5.74
CA VAL A 33 -2.42 -13.12 -5.98
C VAL A 33 -3.74 -13.30 -6.73
N MET A 34 -4.75 -12.49 -6.41
CA MET A 34 -6.04 -12.50 -7.10
C MET A 34 -5.96 -11.77 -8.45
N ILE A 35 -5.40 -10.56 -8.45
CA ILE A 35 -5.41 -9.64 -9.59
C ILE A 35 -4.59 -10.16 -10.76
N LYS A 36 -3.52 -10.93 -10.54
CA LYS A 36 -2.72 -11.51 -11.64
C LYS A 36 -3.56 -12.33 -12.63
N ASN A 37 -4.67 -12.92 -12.19
CA ASN A 37 -5.54 -13.74 -13.04
C ASN A 37 -6.47 -12.91 -13.93
N LEU A 38 -6.51 -11.58 -13.75
CA LEU A 38 -7.31 -10.66 -14.56
C LEU A 38 -6.57 -10.13 -15.79
N ARG A 39 -5.30 -10.51 -15.95
CA ARG A 39 -4.50 -10.20 -17.14
C ARG A 39 -5.11 -10.84 -18.40
N PRO A 40 -4.92 -10.21 -19.59
CA PRO A 40 -4.12 -9.00 -19.80
C PRO A 40 -4.87 -7.71 -19.47
N PHE A 41 -4.16 -6.73 -18.90
CA PHE A 41 -4.64 -5.36 -18.71
C PHE A 41 -4.32 -4.51 -19.95
N LYS A 42 -5.25 -3.67 -20.40
CA LYS A 42 -5.03 -2.79 -21.56
C LYS A 42 -4.13 -1.61 -21.25
N ASN A 43 -4.19 -1.09 -20.02
CA ASN A 43 -3.43 0.08 -19.56
C ASN A 43 -3.31 0.08 -18.03
N VAL A 44 -2.56 1.04 -17.48
CA VAL A 44 -2.34 1.18 -16.03
C VAL A 44 -3.66 1.43 -15.29
N ASN A 45 -4.62 2.15 -15.88
CA ASN A 45 -5.91 2.41 -15.22
C ASN A 45 -6.69 1.11 -15.00
N GLU A 46 -6.73 0.19 -15.97
CA GLU A 46 -7.39 -1.11 -15.77
C GLU A 46 -6.73 -1.94 -14.65
N LEU A 47 -5.40 -1.85 -14.50
CA LEU A 47 -4.69 -2.47 -13.38
C LEU A 47 -5.08 -1.81 -12.03
N CYS A 48 -5.09 -0.48 -11.96
CA CYS A 48 -5.53 0.26 -10.78
C CYS A 48 -6.99 -0.03 -10.42
N ASP A 49 -7.87 -0.14 -11.42
CA ASP A 49 -9.28 -0.47 -11.24
C ASP A 49 -9.44 -1.88 -10.68
N ALA A 50 -8.58 -2.83 -11.06
CA ALA A 50 -8.57 -4.17 -10.49
C ALA A 50 -8.22 -4.19 -8.98
N PHE A 51 -7.23 -3.38 -8.55
CA PHE A 51 -6.89 -3.22 -7.14
C PHE A 51 -8.00 -2.52 -6.33
N GLN A 52 -8.62 -1.48 -6.90
CA GLN A 52 -9.77 -0.83 -6.28
C GLN A 52 -10.94 -1.79 -6.13
N LYS A 53 -11.28 -2.53 -7.20
CA LYS A 53 -12.35 -3.52 -7.18
C LYS A 53 -12.11 -4.62 -6.14
N TYR A 54 -10.86 -5.07 -5.97
CA TYR A 54 -10.52 -6.00 -4.89
C TYR A 54 -10.93 -5.44 -3.52
N LEU A 55 -10.61 -4.18 -3.22
CA LEU A 55 -11.01 -3.53 -1.96
C LEU A 55 -12.53 -3.32 -1.83
N ASP A 56 -13.23 -3.12 -2.96
CA ASP A 56 -14.68 -3.02 -2.96
C ASP A 56 -15.37 -4.34 -2.64
N ASP A 57 -14.84 -5.45 -3.17
CA ASP A 57 -15.46 -6.77 -3.13
C ASP A 57 -15.16 -7.54 -1.82
N ILE A 58 -14.07 -7.25 -1.11
CA ILE A 58 -13.77 -7.88 0.20
C ILE A 58 -14.81 -7.49 1.26
N ASN A 59 -15.00 -8.36 2.26
CA ASN A 59 -15.98 -8.13 3.32
C ASN A 59 -15.52 -7.04 4.32
N LYS A 60 -16.42 -6.64 5.22
CA LYS A 60 -16.15 -5.55 6.17
C LYS A 60 -14.98 -5.87 7.11
N GLU A 61 -14.87 -7.12 7.55
CA GLU A 61 -13.82 -7.59 8.43
C GLU A 61 -12.45 -7.53 7.75
N GLU A 62 -12.37 -7.91 6.48
CA GLU A 62 -11.18 -7.81 5.63
C GLU A 62 -10.80 -6.35 5.36
N LYS A 63 -11.77 -5.47 5.04
CA LYS A 63 -11.51 -4.02 4.90
C LYS A 63 -10.94 -3.45 6.20
N LEU A 64 -11.52 -3.82 7.34
CA LEU A 64 -11.02 -3.39 8.65
C LEU A 64 -9.62 -3.94 8.92
N ALA A 65 -9.31 -5.18 8.52
CA ALA A 65 -7.97 -5.75 8.65
C ALA A 65 -6.94 -4.95 7.83
N VAL A 66 -7.26 -4.61 6.58
CA VAL A 66 -6.41 -3.75 5.75
C VAL A 66 -6.13 -2.42 6.45
N LEU A 67 -7.17 -1.72 6.92
CA LEU A 67 -7.00 -0.45 7.64
C LEU A 67 -6.18 -0.60 8.92
N LYS A 68 -6.32 -1.71 9.64
CA LYS A 68 -5.56 -1.97 10.88
C LYS A 68 -4.10 -2.30 10.62
N SER A 69 -3.77 -2.85 9.45
CA SER A 69 -2.39 -3.13 9.05
C SER A 69 -1.63 -1.87 8.62
N HIS A 70 -2.32 -0.79 8.26
CA HIS A 70 -1.64 0.46 7.90
C HIS A 70 -1.00 1.11 9.13
N PRO A 71 0.26 1.58 9.02
CA PRO A 71 0.92 2.28 10.11
C PRO A 71 0.27 3.64 10.36
N ASP A 72 0.21 4.03 11.64
CA ASP A 72 -0.27 5.36 12.01
C ASP A 72 0.66 6.46 11.46
N LEU A 73 0.07 7.58 11.02
CA LEU A 73 0.80 8.74 10.51
C LEU A 73 1.60 9.40 11.63
N ALA A 74 2.91 9.59 11.42
CA ALA A 74 3.85 10.07 12.43
C ALA A 74 3.87 9.25 13.74
N GLY A 75 3.32 8.03 13.69
CA GLY A 75 3.16 7.17 14.86
C GLY A 75 4.43 6.42 15.26
N ARG A 76 4.27 5.46 16.17
CA ARG A 76 5.39 4.70 16.76
C ARG A 76 6.32 4.05 15.72
N LEU A 77 5.76 3.42 14.68
CA LEU A 77 6.57 2.77 13.63
C LEU A 77 7.41 3.79 12.84
N ALA A 78 6.87 4.99 12.59
CA ALA A 78 7.60 6.08 11.96
C ALA A 78 8.76 6.56 12.86
N GLN A 79 8.51 6.69 14.17
CA GLN A 79 9.51 7.11 15.15
C GLN A 79 10.63 6.08 15.33
N GLN A 80 10.30 4.78 15.22
CA GLN A 80 11.27 3.68 15.31
C GLN A 80 12.02 3.43 14.00
N GLY A 81 11.55 4.00 12.88
CA GLY A 81 12.13 3.76 11.56
C GLY A 81 11.74 2.41 10.95
N ASP A 82 10.68 1.79 11.46
CA ASP A 82 10.22 0.43 11.12
C ASP A 82 9.09 0.43 10.07
N LEU A 83 8.87 1.55 9.37
CA LEU A 83 7.93 1.63 8.25
C LEU A 83 8.43 0.81 7.05
N THR A 84 7.48 0.31 6.24
CA THR A 84 7.79 -0.18 4.90
C THR A 84 8.45 0.93 4.07
N PRO A 85 9.26 0.59 3.04
CA PRO A 85 9.85 1.59 2.16
C PRO A 85 8.80 2.54 1.55
N GLU A 86 7.64 2.01 1.18
CA GLU A 86 6.51 2.75 0.62
C GLU A 86 5.93 3.72 1.66
N SER A 87 5.52 3.24 2.84
CA SER A 87 4.98 4.08 3.92
C SER A 87 5.98 5.15 4.36
N LYS A 88 7.28 4.84 4.40
CA LYS A 88 8.32 5.82 4.74
C LYS A 88 8.39 6.95 3.72
N GLU A 89 8.33 6.63 2.44
CA GLU A 89 8.36 7.63 1.37
C GLU A 89 7.07 8.46 1.34
N GLU A 90 5.92 7.82 1.53
CA GLU A 90 4.62 8.50 1.62
C GLU A 90 4.59 9.49 2.78
N GLN A 91 4.95 9.05 3.99
CA GLN A 91 4.99 9.94 5.17
C GLN A 91 5.99 11.08 5.00
N ARG A 92 7.15 10.81 4.38
CA ARG A 92 8.12 11.85 4.04
C ARG A 92 7.54 12.86 3.05
N SER A 93 6.85 12.39 2.01
CA SER A 93 6.23 13.25 0.99
C SER A 93 5.10 14.13 1.57
N ALA A 94 4.43 13.65 2.63
CA ALA A 94 3.43 14.39 3.37
C ALA A 94 4.02 15.38 4.40
N GLY A 95 5.36 15.47 4.51
CA GLY A 95 6.05 16.36 5.45
C GLY A 95 6.01 15.88 6.91
N LEU A 96 5.63 14.63 7.17
CA LEU A 96 5.49 14.11 8.53
C LEU A 96 6.84 13.93 9.24
N ASN A 97 7.93 13.84 8.48
CA ASN A 97 9.28 13.74 9.01
C ASN A 97 9.79 15.07 9.58
N ASP A 98 9.20 16.19 9.16
CA ASP A 98 9.63 17.54 9.53
C ASP A 98 8.81 18.11 10.70
N LEU A 99 7.90 17.32 11.28
CA LEU A 99 7.10 17.72 12.42
C LEU A 99 7.97 17.95 13.66
N THR A 100 7.65 19.00 14.42
CA THR A 100 8.21 19.19 15.76
C THR A 100 7.72 18.11 16.71
N GLU A 101 8.40 17.94 17.85
CA GLU A 101 7.99 16.96 18.86
C GLU A 101 6.58 17.25 19.40
N GLU A 102 6.19 18.52 19.54
CA GLU A 102 4.82 18.89 19.93
C GLU A 102 3.78 18.46 18.88
N GLN A 103 4.11 18.62 17.59
CA GLN A 103 3.22 18.21 16.50
C GLN A 103 3.11 16.68 16.40
N LYS A 104 4.20 15.95 16.61
CA LYS A 104 4.17 14.47 16.71
C LYS A 104 3.30 14.01 17.86
N GLN A 105 3.39 14.67 19.02
CA GLN A 105 2.55 14.35 20.18
C GLN A 105 1.06 14.58 19.90
N ILE A 106 0.72 15.64 19.15
CA ILE A 106 -0.66 15.90 18.69
C ILE A 106 -1.14 14.81 17.74
N MET A 107 -0.31 14.38 16.79
CA MET A 107 -0.63 13.28 15.88
C MET A 107 -0.88 11.98 16.65
N ASP A 108 0.03 11.61 17.56
CA ASP A 108 -0.10 10.41 18.40
C ASP A 108 -1.38 10.44 19.25
N ASP A 109 -1.78 11.59 19.77
CA ASP A 109 -3.04 11.71 20.51
C ASP A 109 -4.26 11.53 19.62
N ARG A 110 -4.23 12.10 18.40
CA ARG A 110 -5.32 12.00 17.42
C ARG A 110 -5.45 10.62 16.77
N ASN A 111 -4.37 9.84 16.74
CA ASN A 111 -4.38 8.47 16.22
C ASN A 111 -4.96 7.45 17.22
N LYS A 112 -5.16 7.83 18.48
CA LYS A 112 -5.75 6.93 19.49
C LYS A 112 -7.17 6.53 19.06
N ARG A 113 -7.39 5.22 19.03
CA ARG A 113 -8.67 4.57 18.67
C ARG A 113 -9.56 4.38 19.88
#